data_AF-X0Y1X0-F1
#
_entry.id   AF-X0Y1X0-F1
#
_cell.length_a   1.000
_cell.length_b   1.000
_cell.length_c   1.000
_cell.angle_alpha   90.00
_cell.angle_beta   90.00
_cell.angle_gamma   90.00
#
_symmetry.space_group_name_H-M   'P 1'
#
loop_
_entity.id
_entity.type
_entity.pdbx_description
1 polymer ?
#
loop_
_entity_poly.entity_id
_entity_poly.type
_entity_poly.pdbx_seq_one_letter_code
_entity_poly.pdbx_strand_id
1 'polypeptide(L)'
;EHGFMSFGVEVLASKAAAEKARKIIVQVNEKMPRVLGDSFIHVSRVHKIVEMSEELPELKRKPFSEAERKIGHFITELIEDGSTLQLGIGGIPDAVLSALKERRDLGIHTEMVSDGVMEAIEAGIITGAKKTFHPNKVILTFILGSKKLYEFSDNNPVLEAHPTDYTNHPFNVSRNDNMIAINSAIEVDITGQVCSDSIGTYIYSGFGGQVDFIRGAAHSKGGKPIIALNSTAKNGEVSRIVPFL
;
A
#
# COMPACT_ATOMS: atom_id res chain seq x y z
N GLU A 1 -7.08 -21.89 19.01
CA GLU A 1 -8.43 -22.48 19.09
C GLU A 1 -8.78 -23.37 17.89
N HIS A 2 -8.74 -22.87 16.65
CA HIS A 2 -9.20 -23.64 15.46
C HIS A 2 -8.08 -24.14 14.54
N GLY A 3 -6.83 -24.15 14.98
CA GLY A 3 -5.69 -24.65 14.20
C GLY A 3 -5.21 -23.75 13.05
N PHE A 4 -5.69 -22.51 12.95
CA PHE A 4 -5.26 -21.54 11.93
C PHE A 4 -4.16 -20.61 12.44
N MET A 5 -3.14 -20.43 11.62
CA MET A 5 -2.08 -19.42 11.75
C MET A 5 -2.32 -18.32 10.71
N SER A 6 -1.96 -17.08 11.04
CA SER A 6 -2.01 -15.95 10.10
C SER A 6 -0.65 -15.74 9.43
N PHE A 7 -0.65 -15.33 8.17
CA PHE A 7 0.54 -14.78 7.50
C PHE A 7 0.94 -13.40 8.06
N GLY A 8 0.06 -12.77 8.84
CA GLY A 8 0.31 -11.52 9.53
C GLY A 8 0.50 -10.35 8.60
N VAL A 9 1.60 -9.61 8.78
CA VAL A 9 1.85 -8.35 8.06
C VAL A 9 2.12 -8.53 6.56
N GLU A 10 2.29 -9.76 6.06
CA GLU A 10 2.62 -10.00 4.66
C GLU A 10 1.88 -11.22 4.09
N VAL A 11 0.83 -10.97 3.29
CA VAL A 11 0.15 -12.05 2.54
C VAL A 11 0.82 -12.23 1.18
N LEU A 12 0.99 -11.13 0.45
CA LEU A 12 1.67 -11.02 -0.86
C LEU A 12 1.58 -12.29 -1.73
N ALA A 13 2.74 -12.77 -2.17
CA ALA A 13 2.92 -14.08 -2.78
C ALA A 13 3.21 -15.18 -1.75
N SER A 14 3.37 -14.82 -0.46
CA SER A 14 3.67 -15.75 0.63
C SER A 14 2.59 -16.81 0.79
N LYS A 15 1.32 -16.44 0.62
CA LYS A 15 0.22 -17.42 0.60
C LYS A 15 0.33 -18.39 -0.57
N ALA A 16 0.50 -17.89 -1.80
CA ALA A 16 0.63 -18.73 -2.99
C ALA A 16 1.86 -19.65 -2.90
N ALA A 17 2.98 -19.14 -2.38
CA ALA A 17 4.19 -19.92 -2.13
C ALA A 17 3.93 -21.05 -1.13
N ALA A 18 3.26 -20.77 -0.01
CA ALA A 18 2.91 -21.78 0.98
C ALA A 18 1.98 -22.86 0.40
N GLU A 19 1.00 -22.49 -0.43
CA GLU A 19 0.07 -23.45 -1.03
C GLU A 19 0.73 -24.40 -2.04
N LYS A 20 1.79 -23.95 -2.73
CA LYS A 20 2.50 -24.74 -3.74
C LYS A 20 3.75 -25.44 -3.21
N ALA A 21 4.30 -25.01 -2.08
CA ALA A 21 5.53 -25.55 -1.54
C ALA A 21 5.38 -27.04 -1.15
N ARG A 22 6.41 -27.83 -1.48
CA ARG A 22 6.50 -29.24 -1.06
C ARG A 22 6.71 -29.40 0.44
N LYS A 23 7.32 -28.39 1.08
CA LYS A 23 7.61 -28.32 2.51
C LYS A 23 7.36 -26.90 2.97
N ILE A 24 6.66 -26.76 4.08
CA ILE A 24 6.32 -25.49 4.71
C ILE A 24 6.90 -25.51 6.12
N ILE A 25 7.80 -24.58 6.39
CA ILE A 25 8.39 -24.34 7.71
C ILE A 25 7.92 -22.96 8.13
N VAL A 26 7.35 -22.85 9.32
CA VAL A 26 6.89 -21.57 9.86
C VAL A 26 7.64 -21.23 11.13
N GLN A 27 7.93 -19.94 11.30
CA GLN A 27 8.29 -19.37 12.60
C GLN A 27 7.03 -18.78 13.22
N VAL A 28 6.57 -19.34 14.33
CA VAL A 28 5.50 -18.76 15.14
C VAL A 28 6.12 -17.68 16.01
N ASN A 29 5.64 -16.46 15.82
CA ASN A 29 6.08 -15.26 16.55
C ASN A 29 4.84 -14.61 17.17
N GLU A 30 4.76 -14.55 18.49
CA GLU A 30 3.63 -13.95 19.22
C GLU A 30 3.46 -12.45 18.95
N LYS A 31 4.51 -11.78 18.44
CA LYS A 31 4.47 -10.37 18.06
C LYS A 31 4.02 -10.14 16.61
N MET A 32 3.78 -11.22 15.84
CA MET A 32 3.17 -11.13 14.52
C MET A 32 1.66 -10.91 14.67
N PRO A 33 1.09 -9.78 14.21
CA PRO A 33 -0.34 -9.54 14.33
C PRO A 33 -1.13 -10.54 13.51
N ARG A 34 -2.29 -10.95 14.04
CA ARG A 34 -3.28 -11.75 13.33
C ARG A 34 -4.12 -10.85 12.43
N VAL A 35 -3.58 -10.51 11.26
CA VAL A 35 -4.30 -9.71 10.24
C VAL A 35 -5.38 -10.59 9.61
N LEU A 36 -6.60 -10.05 9.50
CA LEU A 36 -7.76 -10.78 8.98
C LEU A 36 -7.82 -10.75 7.44
N GLY A 37 -8.77 -11.49 6.86
CA GLY A 37 -8.95 -11.63 5.42
C GLY A 37 -8.53 -13.00 4.90
N ASP A 38 -8.11 -13.06 3.65
CA ASP A 38 -7.58 -14.27 3.02
C ASP A 38 -6.10 -14.47 3.34
N SER A 39 -5.81 -14.54 4.64
CA SER A 39 -4.48 -14.40 5.24
C SER A 39 -4.13 -15.55 6.19
N PHE A 40 -4.81 -16.69 6.07
CA PHE A 40 -4.66 -17.82 7.01
C PHE A 40 -4.17 -19.11 6.35
N ILE A 41 -3.46 -19.91 7.15
CA ILE A 41 -3.05 -21.27 6.83
C ILE A 41 -3.35 -22.19 8.02
N HIS A 42 -3.93 -23.36 7.75
CA HIS A 42 -4.18 -24.35 8.79
C HIS A 42 -2.90 -25.13 9.13
N VAL A 43 -2.69 -25.44 10.41
CA VAL A 43 -1.50 -26.14 10.93
C VAL A 43 -1.25 -27.50 10.27
N SER A 44 -2.30 -28.19 9.80
CA SER A 44 -2.15 -29.46 9.07
C SER A 44 -1.42 -29.33 7.73
N ARG A 45 -1.28 -28.12 7.20
CA ARG A 45 -0.49 -27.83 5.98
C ARG A 45 0.99 -27.63 6.29
N VAL A 46 1.34 -27.35 7.54
CA VAL A 46 2.69 -27.02 7.96
C VAL A 46 3.47 -28.28 8.33
N HIS A 47 4.72 -28.36 7.89
CA HIS A 47 5.57 -29.53 8.08
C HIS A 47 6.48 -29.42 9.30
N LYS A 48 6.90 -28.19 9.64
CA LYS A 48 7.73 -27.88 10.81
C LYS A 48 7.33 -26.52 11.37
N ILE A 49 7.32 -26.43 12.69
CA ILE A 49 7.04 -25.22 13.45
C ILE A 49 8.27 -24.94 14.31
N VAL A 50 8.73 -23.69 14.27
CA VAL A 50 9.73 -23.15 15.18
C VAL A 50 9.06 -22.01 15.95
N GLU A 51 9.09 -22.05 17.26
CA GLU A 51 8.52 -20.98 18.09
C GLU A 51 9.65 -20.04 18.51
N MET A 52 9.58 -18.79 18.05
CA MET A 52 10.55 -17.75 18.39
C MET A 52 9.90 -16.37 18.23
N SER A 53 9.75 -15.67 19.35
CA SER A 53 9.12 -14.35 19.40
C SER A 53 10.16 -13.22 19.36
N GLU A 54 10.13 -12.41 18.30
CA GLU A 54 11.06 -11.31 18.05
C GLU A 54 10.32 -10.08 17.55
N GLU A 55 10.85 -8.88 17.81
CA GLU A 55 10.25 -7.65 17.28
C GLU A 55 10.27 -7.67 15.75
N LEU A 56 9.17 -7.21 15.15
CA LEU A 56 9.10 -7.06 13.71
C LEU A 56 9.95 -5.87 13.25
N PRO A 57 10.55 -5.92 12.04
CA PRO A 57 11.23 -4.77 11.47
C PRO A 57 10.29 -3.56 11.38
N GLU A 58 10.76 -2.40 11.83
CA GLU A 58 10.00 -1.15 11.78
C GLU A 58 10.53 -0.20 10.70
N LEU A 59 9.61 0.47 10.02
CA LEU A 59 9.94 1.54 9.09
C LEU A 59 9.97 2.89 9.82
N LYS A 60 11.16 3.50 9.90
CA LYS A 60 11.31 4.84 10.48
C LYS A 60 10.73 5.89 9.53
N ARG A 61 9.63 6.53 9.94
CA ARG A 61 9.02 7.66 9.24
C ARG A 61 9.98 8.84 9.18
N LYS A 62 10.11 9.45 8.01
CA LYS A 62 10.90 10.68 7.81
C LYS A 62 9.95 11.84 7.53
N PRO A 63 10.25 13.07 7.99
CA PRO A 63 9.48 14.24 7.60
C PRO A 63 9.51 14.43 6.08
N PHE A 64 8.37 14.80 5.51
CA PHE A 64 8.30 15.22 4.11
C PHE A 64 8.79 16.66 3.95
N SER A 65 9.44 16.92 2.82
CA SER A 65 9.98 18.22 2.41
C SER A 65 8.88 19.22 2.02
N GLU A 66 9.25 20.49 1.84
CA GLU A 66 8.32 21.52 1.34
C GLU A 66 7.83 21.21 -0.09
N ALA A 67 8.68 20.64 -0.93
CA ALA A 67 8.29 20.21 -2.27
C ALA A 67 7.23 19.10 -2.20
N GLU A 68 7.44 18.09 -1.36
CA GLU A 68 6.46 17.03 -1.14
C GLU A 68 5.15 17.54 -0.51
N ARG A 69 5.24 18.55 0.38
CA ARG A 69 4.04 19.25 0.89
C ARG A 69 3.23 19.90 -0.23
N LYS A 70 3.88 20.59 -1.17
CA LYS A 70 3.21 21.20 -2.34
C LYS A 70 2.58 20.13 -3.23
N ILE A 71 3.31 19.04 -3.50
CA ILE A 71 2.79 17.88 -4.23
C ILE A 71 1.53 17.33 -3.54
N GLY A 72 1.58 17.12 -2.21
CA GLY A 72 0.44 16.66 -1.43
C GLY A 72 -0.79 17.56 -1.56
N HIS A 73 -0.59 18.88 -1.58
CA HIS A 73 -1.67 19.84 -1.79
C HIS A 73 -2.29 19.73 -3.19
N PHE A 74 -1.48 19.71 -4.25
CA PHE A 74 -1.98 19.56 -5.63
C PHE A 74 -2.76 18.25 -5.82
N ILE A 75 -2.30 17.15 -5.21
CA ILE A 75 -3.00 15.88 -5.28
C ILE A 75 -4.33 15.92 -4.50
N THR A 76 -4.36 16.61 -3.36
CA THR A 76 -5.58 16.70 -2.53
C THR A 76 -6.72 17.46 -3.23
N GLU A 77 -6.41 18.40 -4.12
CA GLU A 77 -7.39 19.08 -4.97
C GLU A 77 -8.08 18.12 -5.96
N LEU A 78 -7.41 17.01 -6.30
CA LEU A 78 -7.96 15.97 -7.18
C LEU A 78 -8.76 14.91 -6.44
N ILE A 79 -8.72 14.91 -5.09
CA ILE A 79 -9.40 13.92 -4.26
C ILE A 79 -10.72 14.51 -3.75
N GLU A 80 -11.80 13.80 -4.02
CA GLU A 80 -13.16 14.14 -3.56
C GLU A 80 -13.54 13.30 -2.34
N ASP A 81 -14.50 13.75 -1.54
CA ASP A 81 -15.07 12.95 -0.46
C ASP A 81 -15.62 11.62 -1.00
N GLY A 82 -15.45 10.54 -0.24
CA GLY A 82 -15.85 9.21 -0.69
C GLY A 82 -14.91 8.53 -1.70
N SER A 83 -13.79 9.16 -2.08
CA SER A 83 -12.79 8.52 -2.96
C SER A 83 -12.14 7.31 -2.30
N THR A 84 -11.74 6.32 -3.10
CA THR A 84 -10.96 5.16 -2.63
C THR A 84 -9.49 5.36 -3.01
N LEU A 85 -8.59 5.27 -2.05
CA LEU A 85 -7.18 5.59 -2.27
C LEU A 85 -6.30 4.33 -2.31
N GLN A 86 -5.33 4.35 -3.22
CA GLN A 86 -4.09 3.59 -3.13
C GLN A 86 -2.91 4.57 -2.99
N LEU A 87 -2.07 4.30 -2.01
CA LEU A 87 -0.85 5.07 -1.74
C LEU A 87 0.22 4.16 -1.13
N GLY A 88 1.49 4.48 -1.40
CA GLY A 88 2.65 3.78 -0.84
C GLY A 88 3.18 4.42 0.45
N ILE A 89 4.49 4.25 0.69
CA ILE A 89 5.25 4.93 1.75
C ILE A 89 6.11 6.05 1.18
N GLY A 90 6.51 6.96 2.06
CA GLY A 90 7.46 8.03 1.78
C GLY A 90 6.85 9.41 1.93
N GLY A 91 7.65 10.43 1.61
CA GLY A 91 7.27 11.81 1.87
C GLY A 91 6.05 12.27 1.08
N ILE A 92 5.88 11.85 -0.18
CA ILE A 92 4.70 12.19 -1.00
C ILE A 92 3.40 11.59 -0.42
N PRO A 93 3.28 10.27 -0.20
CA PRO A 93 2.09 9.70 0.44
C PRO A 93 1.76 10.31 1.80
N ASP A 94 2.77 10.55 2.64
CA ASP A 94 2.59 11.19 3.94
C ASP A 94 2.09 12.63 3.82
N ALA A 95 2.61 13.39 2.85
CA ALA A 95 2.16 14.75 2.58
C ALA A 95 0.70 14.78 2.09
N VAL A 96 0.29 13.84 1.24
CA VAL A 96 -1.10 13.69 0.80
C VAL A 96 -1.99 13.39 1.99
N LEU A 97 -1.68 12.37 2.79
CA LEU A 97 -2.47 12.02 3.98
C LEU A 97 -2.59 13.18 4.97
N SER A 98 -1.50 13.93 5.17
CA SER A 98 -1.49 15.12 6.03
C SER A 98 -2.43 16.23 5.54
N ALA A 99 -2.64 16.33 4.23
CA ALA A 99 -3.51 17.33 3.60
C ALA A 99 -4.99 16.90 3.53
N LEU A 100 -5.31 15.62 3.76
CA LEU A 100 -6.68 15.09 3.69
C LEU A 100 -7.56 15.37 4.92
N LYS A 101 -7.12 16.21 5.86
CA LYS A 101 -7.83 16.46 7.15
C LYS A 101 -9.27 16.96 7.00
N GLU A 102 -9.58 17.62 5.89
CA GLU A 102 -10.91 18.15 5.61
C GLU A 102 -11.77 17.21 4.77
N ARG A 103 -11.19 16.13 4.24
CA ARG A 103 -11.94 15.11 3.49
C ARG A 103 -12.64 14.13 4.41
N ARG A 104 -13.72 13.54 3.91
CA ARG A 104 -14.54 12.58 4.66
C ARG A 104 -14.88 11.36 3.83
N ASP A 105 -15.22 10.29 4.56
CA ASP A 105 -15.69 9.01 4.03
C ASP A 105 -14.76 8.34 3.02
N LEU A 106 -13.45 8.59 3.12
CA LEU A 106 -12.49 8.00 2.22
C LEU A 106 -12.40 6.48 2.42
N GLY A 107 -12.08 5.77 1.34
CA GLY A 107 -11.81 4.35 1.33
C GLY A 107 -10.35 4.02 1.08
N ILE A 108 -9.94 2.80 1.43
CA ILE A 108 -8.62 2.27 1.10
C ILE A 108 -8.75 0.93 0.38
N HIS A 109 -8.10 0.84 -0.77
CA HIS A 109 -7.76 -0.40 -1.47
C HIS A 109 -6.34 -0.20 -2.00
N THR A 110 -5.36 -0.72 -1.28
CA THR A 110 -3.95 -0.41 -1.53
C THR A 110 -3.12 -1.70 -1.56
N GLU A 111 -1.91 -1.63 -2.09
CA GLU A 111 -0.95 -2.72 -1.94
C GLU A 111 -0.51 -2.84 -0.47
N MET A 112 -0.21 -1.68 0.13
CA MET A 112 0.45 -1.57 1.42
C MET A 112 -0.22 -0.54 2.33
N VAL A 113 -0.34 -0.88 3.61
CA VAL A 113 -0.78 0.04 4.67
C VAL A 113 0.42 0.48 5.51
N SER A 114 0.47 1.78 5.80
CA SER A 114 1.48 2.44 6.65
C SER A 114 0.84 3.21 7.81
N ASP A 115 1.66 3.76 8.71
CA ASP A 115 1.22 4.54 9.87
C ASP A 115 0.25 5.67 9.50
N GLY A 116 0.49 6.36 8.38
CA GLY A 116 -0.36 7.47 7.98
C GLY A 116 -1.78 7.05 7.61
N VAL A 117 -1.98 5.82 7.12
CA VAL A 117 -3.33 5.26 6.89
C VAL A 117 -4.00 4.93 8.22
N MET A 118 -3.27 4.32 9.16
CA MET A 118 -3.78 4.08 10.53
C MET A 118 -4.22 5.38 11.19
N GLU A 119 -3.37 6.41 11.21
CA GLU A 119 -3.67 7.73 11.78
C GLU A 119 -4.93 8.35 11.14
N ALA A 120 -5.12 8.19 9.83
CA ALA A 120 -6.30 8.70 9.13
C ALA A 120 -7.58 7.89 9.40
N ILE A 121 -7.47 6.59 9.70
CA ILE A 121 -8.59 5.77 10.18
C ILE A 121 -8.98 6.21 11.60
N GLU A 122 -8.02 6.34 12.51
CA GLU A 122 -8.25 6.80 13.89
C GLU A 122 -8.89 8.20 13.94
N ALA A 123 -8.51 9.08 13.00
CA ALA A 123 -9.10 10.41 12.86
C ALA A 123 -10.50 10.41 12.21
N GLY A 124 -11.02 9.27 11.77
CA GLY A 124 -12.33 9.15 11.10
C GLY A 124 -12.37 9.73 9.68
N ILE A 125 -11.21 10.02 9.08
CA ILE A 125 -11.11 10.49 7.68
C ILE A 125 -11.36 9.32 6.73
N ILE A 126 -10.76 8.16 7.04
CA ILE A 126 -10.94 6.91 6.32
C ILE A 126 -11.97 6.06 7.06
N THR A 127 -13.14 5.87 6.44
CA THR A 127 -14.22 5.01 6.98
C THR A 127 -14.50 3.81 6.08
N GLY A 128 -14.19 3.92 4.78
CA GLY A 128 -14.54 2.93 3.77
C GLY A 128 -16.04 2.85 3.46
N ALA A 129 -16.87 3.72 4.04
CA ALA A 129 -18.34 3.64 3.93
C ALA A 129 -18.86 3.88 2.51
N LYS A 130 -18.09 4.58 1.67
CA LYS A 130 -18.45 4.90 0.28
C LYS A 130 -17.80 3.99 -0.76
N LYS A 131 -16.97 3.03 -0.35
CA LYS A 131 -16.38 2.07 -1.29
C LYS A 131 -17.48 1.23 -1.94
N THR A 132 -17.45 1.13 -3.26
CA THR A 132 -18.37 0.26 -4.04
C THR A 132 -17.91 -1.20 -4.06
N PHE A 133 -16.64 -1.45 -3.73
CA PHE A 133 -16.08 -2.78 -3.58
C PHE A 133 -15.46 -2.93 -2.19
N HIS A 134 -15.92 -3.93 -1.44
CA HIS A 134 -15.55 -4.13 -0.03
C HIS A 134 -15.83 -2.90 0.86
N PRO A 135 -17.13 -2.52 1.02
CA PRO A 135 -17.51 -1.39 1.87
C PRO A 135 -17.11 -1.61 3.33
N ASN A 136 -16.69 -0.53 3.98
CA ASN A 136 -16.22 -0.50 5.38
C ASN A 136 -14.94 -1.31 5.67
N LYS A 137 -14.22 -1.72 4.61
CA LYS A 137 -12.97 -2.47 4.71
C LYS A 137 -11.81 -1.72 4.09
N VAL A 138 -10.66 -1.82 4.74
CA VAL A 138 -9.35 -1.49 4.18
C VAL A 138 -8.81 -2.75 3.52
N ILE A 139 -8.70 -2.73 2.20
CA ILE A 139 -8.11 -3.84 1.43
C ILE A 139 -6.62 -3.58 1.26
N LEU A 140 -5.83 -4.59 1.56
CA LEU A 140 -4.36 -4.55 1.56
C LEU A 140 -3.76 -5.90 1.19
N THR A 141 -2.46 -5.95 0.90
CA THR A 141 -1.73 -7.22 0.77
C THR A 141 -0.50 -7.32 1.69
N PHE A 142 0.04 -6.19 2.16
CA PHE A 142 0.99 -6.16 3.27
C PHE A 142 0.94 -4.87 4.11
N ILE A 143 1.64 -4.88 5.24
CA ILE A 143 1.72 -3.80 6.22
C ILE A 143 3.20 -3.54 6.54
N LEU A 144 3.61 -2.27 6.53
CA LEU A 144 4.96 -1.88 6.92
C LEU A 144 4.92 -0.51 7.60
N GLY A 145 5.42 -0.44 8.83
CA GLY A 145 5.34 0.78 9.62
C GLY A 145 5.96 0.64 11.00
N SER A 146 5.42 1.37 11.97
CA SER A 146 5.84 1.25 13.37
C SER A 146 5.21 0.05 14.08
N LYS A 147 5.73 -0.25 15.27
CA LYS A 147 5.10 -1.21 16.19
C LYS A 147 3.63 -0.90 16.49
N LYS A 148 3.25 0.38 16.57
CA LYS A 148 1.84 0.77 16.82
C LYS A 148 0.94 0.33 15.68
N LEU A 149 1.42 0.41 14.43
CA LEU A 149 0.66 -0.07 13.28
C LEU A 149 0.46 -1.59 13.36
N TYR A 150 1.48 -2.34 13.77
CA TYR A 150 1.35 -3.79 13.95
C TYR A 150 0.35 -4.14 15.05
N GLU A 151 0.40 -3.45 16.20
CA GLU A 151 -0.58 -3.58 17.28
C GLU A 151 -2.00 -3.21 16.84
N PHE A 152 -2.16 -2.11 16.11
CA PHE A 152 -3.44 -1.69 15.51
C PHE A 152 -4.02 -2.74 14.55
N SER A 153 -3.15 -3.50 13.89
CA SER A 153 -3.55 -4.46 12.86
C SER A 153 -3.98 -5.82 13.44
N ASP A 154 -3.61 -6.12 14.68
CA ASP A 154 -3.92 -7.40 15.32
C ASP A 154 -5.43 -7.56 15.53
N ASN A 155 -6.03 -8.57 14.90
CA ASN A 155 -7.47 -8.90 14.99
C ASN A 155 -8.42 -7.74 14.69
N ASN A 156 -7.97 -6.72 13.96
CA ASN A 156 -8.78 -5.55 13.68
C ASN A 156 -9.76 -5.83 12.51
N PRO A 157 -11.08 -5.77 12.73
CA PRO A 157 -12.08 -6.10 11.72
C PRO A 157 -12.14 -5.12 10.55
N VAL A 158 -11.50 -3.95 10.64
CA VAL A 158 -11.47 -3.00 9.52
C VAL A 158 -10.49 -3.45 8.43
N LEU A 159 -9.44 -4.18 8.78
CA LEU A 159 -8.42 -4.64 7.86
C LEU A 159 -8.82 -5.99 7.25
N GLU A 160 -8.65 -6.12 5.94
CA GLU A 160 -8.89 -7.36 5.23
C GLU A 160 -7.79 -7.57 4.18
N ALA A 161 -6.79 -8.35 4.55
CA ALA A 161 -5.65 -8.65 3.72
C ALA A 161 -5.98 -9.76 2.72
N HIS A 162 -5.49 -9.62 1.50
CA HIS A 162 -5.63 -10.59 0.42
C HIS A 162 -4.30 -10.79 -0.31
N PRO A 163 -4.11 -11.93 -1.00
CA PRO A 163 -2.99 -12.13 -1.92
C PRO A 163 -2.88 -11.05 -2.99
N THR A 164 -1.66 -10.83 -3.50
CA THR A 164 -1.38 -9.76 -4.47
C THR A 164 -2.17 -9.93 -5.78
N ASP A 165 -2.39 -11.17 -6.23
CA ASP A 165 -3.19 -11.48 -7.42
C ASP A 165 -4.69 -11.17 -7.26
N TYR A 166 -5.16 -10.87 -6.04
CA TYR A 166 -6.48 -10.32 -5.78
C TYR A 166 -6.42 -8.80 -5.58
N THR A 167 -5.56 -8.33 -4.66
CA THR A 167 -5.47 -6.92 -4.26
C THR A 167 -5.04 -6.04 -5.41
N ASN A 168 -4.01 -6.44 -6.16
CA ASN A 168 -3.47 -5.62 -7.24
C ASN A 168 -4.21 -5.86 -8.56
N HIS A 169 -5.03 -6.90 -8.69
CA HIS A 169 -5.67 -7.21 -9.96
C HIS A 169 -6.44 -6.00 -10.52
N PRO A 170 -6.07 -5.46 -11.70
CA PRO A 170 -6.61 -4.17 -12.17
C PRO A 170 -8.14 -4.16 -12.27
N PHE A 171 -8.76 -5.29 -12.62
CA PHE A 171 -10.21 -5.40 -12.65
C PHE A 171 -10.83 -5.33 -11.26
N ASN A 172 -10.18 -5.87 -10.21
CA ASN A 172 -10.67 -5.71 -8.84
C ASN A 172 -10.50 -4.27 -8.35
N VAL A 173 -9.35 -3.66 -8.63
CA VAL A 173 -9.09 -2.25 -8.31
C VAL A 173 -10.15 -1.35 -8.96
N SER A 174 -10.47 -1.57 -10.24
CA SER A 174 -11.43 -0.77 -11.00
C SER A 174 -12.89 -0.86 -10.53
N ARG A 175 -13.22 -1.83 -9.67
CA ARG A 175 -14.57 -1.97 -9.10
C ARG A 175 -14.86 -0.93 -8.02
N ASN A 176 -13.85 -0.25 -7.50
CA ASN A 176 -14.03 0.93 -6.66
C ASN A 176 -14.32 2.14 -7.55
N ASP A 177 -15.45 2.81 -7.38
CA ASP A 177 -15.68 4.13 -7.98
C ASP A 177 -14.74 5.14 -7.32
N ASN A 178 -14.36 6.19 -8.08
CA ASN A 178 -13.44 7.24 -7.64
C ASN A 178 -12.13 6.67 -7.05
N MET A 179 -11.56 5.68 -7.74
CA MET A 179 -10.28 5.07 -7.34
C MET A 179 -9.12 6.01 -7.69
N ILE A 180 -8.42 6.50 -6.68
CA ILE A 180 -7.26 7.39 -6.81
C ILE A 180 -6.00 6.58 -6.52
N ALA A 181 -5.18 6.35 -7.54
CA ALA A 181 -3.91 5.63 -7.40
C ALA A 181 -2.74 6.62 -7.46
N ILE A 182 -2.00 6.76 -6.36
CA ILE A 182 -0.89 7.72 -6.24
C ILE A 182 0.42 6.95 -6.11
N ASN A 183 1.27 7.10 -7.12
CA ASN A 183 2.57 6.43 -7.16
C ASN A 183 3.70 7.41 -7.46
N SER A 184 4.90 7.05 -7.01
CA SER A 184 6.11 7.83 -7.28
C SER A 184 6.88 7.25 -8.46
N ALA A 185 7.60 8.12 -9.18
CA ALA A 185 8.56 7.74 -10.20
C ALA A 185 9.97 8.15 -9.80
N ILE A 186 10.99 7.59 -10.46
CA ILE A 186 12.38 8.05 -10.45
C ILE A 186 12.54 9.20 -11.45
N GLU A 187 12.14 8.99 -12.70
CA GLU A 187 12.23 9.95 -13.80
C GLU A 187 11.01 9.83 -14.72
N VAL A 188 10.66 10.93 -15.40
CA VAL A 188 9.64 10.97 -16.45
C VAL A 188 10.21 11.69 -17.65
N ASP A 189 10.04 11.13 -18.85
CA ASP A 189 10.46 11.82 -20.07
C ASP A 189 9.37 12.72 -20.67
N ILE A 190 9.74 13.56 -21.64
CA ILE A 190 8.80 14.47 -22.32
C ILE A 190 7.71 13.77 -23.14
N THR A 191 7.83 12.46 -23.39
CA THR A 191 6.80 11.66 -24.04
C THR A 191 5.82 11.03 -23.05
N GLY A 192 6.10 11.15 -21.74
CA GLY A 192 5.30 10.60 -20.66
C GLY A 192 5.70 9.18 -20.25
N GLN A 193 6.83 8.66 -20.73
CA GLN A 193 7.35 7.40 -20.18
C GLN A 193 7.83 7.60 -18.76
N VAL A 194 7.52 6.64 -17.90
CA VAL A 194 7.79 6.71 -16.46
C VAL A 194 8.79 5.61 -16.11
N CYS A 195 9.93 6.00 -15.54
CA CYS A 195 10.88 5.09 -14.91
C CYS A 195 10.71 5.16 -13.40
N SER A 196 10.50 4.03 -12.71
CA SER A 196 10.27 3.99 -11.26
C SER A 196 11.18 3.02 -10.50
N ASP A 197 11.91 2.17 -11.21
CA ASP A 197 12.63 1.03 -10.63
C ASP A 197 14.13 0.99 -10.91
N SER A 198 14.64 1.81 -11.84
CA SER A 198 16.07 1.88 -12.15
C SER A 198 16.58 3.32 -12.28
N ILE A 199 17.90 3.46 -12.19
CA ILE A 199 18.65 4.68 -12.52
C ILE A 199 19.64 4.29 -13.62
N GLY A 200 19.28 4.57 -14.87
CA GLY A 200 19.96 3.98 -16.02
C GLY A 200 19.94 2.45 -15.95
N THR A 201 21.11 1.81 -15.97
CA THR A 201 21.24 0.34 -15.88
C THR A 201 21.26 -0.20 -14.44
N TYR A 202 21.28 0.67 -13.44
CA TYR A 202 21.28 0.27 -12.04
C TYR A 202 19.86 0.02 -11.55
N ILE A 203 19.56 -1.23 -11.17
CA ILE A 203 18.27 -1.59 -10.57
C ILE A 203 18.21 -1.05 -9.15
N TYR A 204 17.34 -0.06 -8.93
CA TYR A 204 17.14 0.57 -7.64
C TYR A 204 16.08 -0.17 -6.80
N SER A 205 15.02 -0.64 -7.47
CA SER A 205 13.90 -1.37 -6.85
C SER A 205 13.22 -2.29 -7.89
N GLY A 206 11.89 -2.28 -7.98
CA GLY A 206 11.09 -2.99 -8.96
C GLY A 206 9.78 -2.23 -9.19
N PHE A 207 9.08 -2.51 -10.29
CA PHE A 207 7.83 -1.81 -10.63
C PHE A 207 6.69 -2.10 -9.63
N GLY A 208 6.75 -3.21 -8.90
CA GLY A 208 5.75 -3.60 -7.89
C GLY A 208 4.32 -3.61 -8.46
N GLY A 209 3.33 -3.18 -7.68
CA GLY A 209 1.96 -3.00 -8.15
C GLY A 209 1.65 -1.67 -8.85
N GLN A 210 2.65 -0.83 -9.12
CA GLN A 210 2.40 0.52 -9.65
C GLN A 210 1.55 0.47 -10.93
N VAL A 211 1.98 -0.32 -11.91
CA VAL A 211 1.29 -0.43 -13.20
C VAL A 211 -0.12 -0.98 -13.02
N ASP A 212 -0.31 -1.88 -12.06
CA ASP A 212 -1.60 -2.50 -11.80
C ASP A 212 -2.62 -1.50 -11.26
N PHE A 213 -2.23 -0.71 -10.26
CA PHE A 213 -3.10 0.31 -9.66
C PHE A 213 -3.35 1.49 -10.60
N ILE A 214 -2.35 1.90 -11.38
CA ILE A 214 -2.52 2.95 -12.41
C ILE A 214 -3.53 2.49 -13.47
N ARG A 215 -3.42 1.24 -13.96
CA ARG A 215 -4.41 0.67 -14.88
C ARG A 215 -5.79 0.52 -14.23
N GLY A 216 -5.85 0.04 -12.99
CA GLY A 216 -7.10 -0.13 -12.26
C GLY A 216 -7.84 1.18 -12.03
N ALA A 217 -7.12 2.23 -11.61
CA ALA A 217 -7.67 3.58 -11.45
C ALA A 217 -8.13 4.18 -12.78
N ALA A 218 -7.39 3.97 -13.87
CA ALA A 218 -7.81 4.44 -15.21
C ALA A 218 -9.11 3.78 -15.70
N HIS A 219 -9.39 2.54 -15.29
CA HIS A 219 -10.63 1.84 -15.62
C HIS A 219 -11.77 2.07 -14.60
N SER A 220 -11.48 2.67 -13.46
CA SER A 220 -12.48 3.01 -12.45
C SER A 220 -13.36 4.17 -12.93
N LYS A 221 -14.65 4.10 -12.63
CA LYS A 221 -15.56 5.21 -12.86
C LYS A 221 -15.17 6.39 -11.98
N GLY A 222 -14.73 7.49 -12.61
CA GLY A 222 -14.23 8.67 -11.89
C GLY A 222 -12.84 8.49 -11.28
N GLY A 223 -12.16 7.37 -11.56
CA GLY A 223 -10.83 7.11 -11.05
C GLY A 223 -9.75 7.99 -11.69
N LYS A 224 -8.67 8.21 -10.94
CA LYS A 224 -7.57 9.13 -11.31
C LYS A 224 -6.22 8.46 -11.03
N PRO A 225 -5.48 8.00 -12.05
CA PRO A 225 -4.10 7.57 -11.89
C PRO A 225 -3.17 8.79 -11.80
N ILE A 226 -2.30 8.82 -10.79
CA ILE A 226 -1.41 9.95 -10.50
C ILE A 226 0.02 9.43 -10.32
N ILE A 227 0.93 9.95 -11.14
CA ILE A 227 2.38 9.81 -10.97
C ILE A 227 2.93 11.12 -10.40
N ALA A 228 3.58 11.05 -9.25
CA ALA A 228 4.08 12.20 -8.53
C ALA A 228 5.59 12.07 -8.25
N LEU A 229 6.33 13.15 -8.48
CA LEU A 229 7.76 13.20 -8.21
C LEU A 229 8.19 14.65 -7.95
N ASN A 230 9.25 14.82 -7.17
CA ASN A 230 9.98 16.10 -7.17
C ASN A 230 10.50 16.37 -8.59
N SER A 231 10.52 17.63 -9.03
CA SER A 231 11.04 18.00 -10.35
C SER A 231 12.55 17.77 -10.50
N THR A 232 13.28 17.75 -9.38
CA THR A 232 14.74 17.58 -9.34
C THR A 232 15.18 16.58 -8.26
N ALA A 233 16.39 16.05 -8.41
CA ALA A 233 17.15 15.26 -7.43
C ALA A 233 18.48 15.95 -7.08
N LYS A 234 19.26 15.37 -6.15
CA LYS A 234 20.58 15.87 -5.71
C LYS A 234 20.60 17.39 -5.46
N ASN A 235 19.72 17.85 -4.58
CA ASN A 235 19.60 19.28 -4.22
C ASN A 235 19.38 20.24 -5.41
N GLY A 236 18.74 19.77 -6.49
CA GLY A 236 18.44 20.60 -7.66
C GLY A 236 19.39 20.40 -8.84
N GLU A 237 20.47 19.63 -8.67
CA GLU A 237 21.49 19.45 -9.70
C GLU A 237 21.04 18.56 -10.87
N VAL A 238 20.05 17.69 -10.66
CA VAL A 238 19.59 16.73 -11.66
C VAL A 238 18.10 16.91 -11.87
N SER A 239 17.67 17.17 -13.11
CA SER A 239 16.25 17.16 -13.47
C SER A 239 15.73 15.72 -13.46
N ARG A 240 14.53 15.53 -12.91
CA ARG A 240 13.80 14.25 -12.99
C ARG A 240 12.76 14.25 -14.10
N ILE A 241 12.66 15.37 -14.82
CA ILE A 241 11.92 15.52 -16.08
C ILE A 241 12.97 15.60 -17.19
N VAL A 242 13.08 14.55 -17.99
CA VAL A 242 14.20 14.35 -18.92
C VAL A 242 13.74 14.32 -20.38
N PRO A 243 14.60 14.59 -21.37
CA PRO A 243 14.22 14.46 -22.77
C PRO A 243 13.96 13.01 -23.21
N PHE A 244 14.68 12.05 -22.61
CA PHE A 244 14.58 10.60 -22.86
C PHE A 244 15.10 9.83 -21.63
N LEU A 245 14.60 8.61 -21.44
CA LEU A 245 15.10 7.64 -20.45
C LEU A 245 16.31 6.85 -20.98
#